data_AF-A0A8H3CAK5-F1
#
_entry.id   AF-A0A8H3CAK5-F1
#
_cell.length_a   1.000
_cell.length_b   1.000
_cell.length_c   1.000
_cell.angle_alpha   90.00
_cell.angle_beta   90.00
_cell.angle_gamma   90.00
#
_symmetry.space_group_name_H-M   'P 1'
#
loop_
_entity.id
_entity.type
_entity.pdbx_description
1 polymer ?
#
loop_
_entity_poly.entity_id
_entity_poly.type
_entity_poly.pdbx_seq_one_letter_code
_entity_poly.pdbx_strand_id
1 'polypeptide(L)'
;MKLTLAPALALVAFTLNARHVHAGPVAMGACYTACNAGYVACCATAGITAGIFTLGAGVPAALGACSAVQGVCMAACVPLGLAPTP
;
A
#
# COMPACT_ATOMS: atom_id res chain seq x y z
N MET A 1 -14.56 0.36 17.48
CA MET A 1 -14.64 0.33 16.00
C MET A 1 -14.58 1.76 15.47
N LYS A 2 -13.38 2.27 15.19
CA LYS A 2 -13.19 3.54 14.46
C LYS A 2 -12.66 3.14 13.09
N LEU A 3 -13.57 2.88 12.15
CA LEU A 3 -13.22 2.79 10.74
C LEU A 3 -12.76 4.19 10.35
N THR A 4 -11.46 4.45 10.43
CA THR A 4 -10.89 5.72 9.98
C THR A 4 -11.21 5.82 8.49
N LEU A 5 -11.90 6.89 8.08
CA LEU A 5 -12.25 7.20 6.68
C LEU A 5 -11.01 7.47 5.80
N ALA A 6 -9.88 7.77 6.43
CA ALA A 6 -8.65 8.22 5.78
C ALA A 6 -8.00 7.24 4.77
N PRO A 7 -7.81 5.93 5.06
CA PRO A 7 -7.23 4.99 4.09
C PRO A 7 -8.20 4.70 2.94
N ALA A 8 -9.52 4.75 3.16
CA ALA A 8 -10.51 4.59 2.10
C ALA A 8 -10.48 5.79 1.12
N LEU A 9 -10.36 7.02 1.65
CA LEU A 9 -10.22 8.22 0.83
C LEU A 9 -8.91 8.23 0.03
N ALA A 10 -7.82 7.76 0.63
CA ALA A 10 -6.52 7.60 -0.05
C ALA A 10 -6.58 6.56 -1.18
N LEU A 11 -7.28 5.43 -0.98
CA LEU A 11 -7.48 4.41 -2.03
C LEU A 11 -8.28 4.97 -3.21
N VAL A 12 -9.33 5.75 -2.94
CA VAL A 12 -10.16 6.38 -3.98
C VAL A 12 -9.35 7.42 -4.77
N ALA A 13 -8.60 8.28 -4.09
CA ALA A 13 -7.72 9.24 -4.76
C ALA A 13 -6.64 8.54 -5.63
N PHE A 14 -6.10 7.41 -5.16
CA PHE A 14 -5.11 6.63 -5.89
C PHE A 14 -5.69 6.01 -7.18
N THR A 15 -6.89 5.42 -7.10
CA THR A 15 -7.57 4.80 -8.26
C THR A 15 -8.01 5.82 -9.32
N LEU A 16 -8.37 7.05 -8.93
CA LEU A 16 -8.69 8.12 -9.90
C LEU A 16 -7.46 8.62 -10.68
N ASN A 17 -6.27 8.60 -10.08
CA ASN A 17 -5.05 9.14 -10.70
C ASN A 17 -4.27 8.11 -11.53
N ALA A 18 -4.49 6.80 -11.32
CA ALA A 18 -3.83 5.74 -12.08
C ALA A 18 -4.14 5.76 -13.60
N ARG A 19 -5.19 6.48 -14.03
CA ARG A 19 -5.61 6.58 -15.44
C ARG A 19 -4.77 7.56 -16.28
N HIS A 20 -3.91 8.39 -15.68
CA HIS A 20 -3.22 9.49 -16.39
C HIS A 20 -1.75 9.22 -16.76
N VAL A 21 -1.23 8.01 -16.57
CA VAL A 21 0.23 7.86 -16.54
C VAL A 21 0.85 7.55 -17.91
N HIS A 22 1.48 8.57 -18.51
CA HIS A 22 2.48 8.47 -19.59
C HIS A 22 3.89 8.20 -19.03
N ALA A 23 4.06 7.36 -18.01
CA ALA A 23 5.33 7.17 -17.30
C ALA A 23 5.32 5.87 -16.49
N GLY A 24 5.22 4.72 -17.16
CA GLY A 24 4.92 3.44 -16.51
C GLY A 24 5.73 3.11 -15.24
N PRO A 25 7.06 3.00 -15.31
CA PRO A 25 7.92 2.74 -14.15
C PRO A 25 7.84 3.82 -13.06
N VAL A 26 7.68 5.10 -13.44
CA VAL A 26 7.54 6.19 -12.48
C VAL A 26 6.23 6.04 -11.69
N ALA A 27 5.14 5.69 -12.34
CA ALA A 27 3.88 5.45 -11.64
C ALA A 27 3.85 4.15 -10.85
N MET A 28 4.51 3.09 -11.32
CA MET A 28 4.76 1.91 -10.48
C MET A 28 5.47 2.31 -9.18
N GLY A 29 6.55 3.10 -9.30
CA GLY A 29 7.29 3.61 -8.15
C GLY A 29 6.41 4.42 -7.19
N ALA A 30 5.65 5.39 -7.72
CA ALA A 30 4.73 6.19 -6.91
C ALA A 30 3.62 5.35 -6.24
N CYS A 31 3.08 4.34 -6.94
CA CYS A 31 2.11 3.39 -6.42
C CYS A 31 2.69 2.60 -5.24
N TYR A 32 3.91 2.09 -5.40
CA TYR A 32 4.62 1.38 -4.32
C TYR A 32 4.88 2.30 -3.13
N THR A 33 5.28 3.55 -3.35
CA THR A 33 5.48 4.51 -2.25
C THR A 33 4.20 4.72 -1.45
N ALA A 34 3.05 4.87 -2.12
CA ALA A 34 1.76 5.02 -1.46
C ALA A 34 1.36 3.76 -0.66
N CYS A 35 1.53 2.56 -1.24
CA CYS A 35 1.26 1.30 -0.54
C CYS A 35 2.16 1.14 0.70
N ASN A 36 3.44 1.52 0.62
CA ASN A 36 4.37 1.49 1.76
C ASN A 36 3.98 2.51 2.84
N ALA A 37 3.58 3.72 2.47
CA ALA A 37 3.09 4.71 3.42
C ALA A 37 1.83 4.20 4.17
N GLY A 38 0.91 3.56 3.44
CA GLY A 38 -0.26 2.91 4.03
C GLY A 38 0.10 1.78 5.01
N TYR A 39 1.09 0.96 4.66
CA TYR A 39 1.61 -0.08 5.54
C TYR A 39 2.19 0.50 6.84
N VAL A 40 3.06 1.51 6.73
CA VAL A 40 3.66 2.19 7.90
C VAL A 40 2.57 2.78 8.80
N ALA A 41 1.55 3.42 8.22
CA ALA A 41 0.42 3.95 8.98
C ALA A 41 -0.37 2.84 9.69
N CYS A 42 -0.61 1.71 9.03
CA CYS A 42 -1.30 0.55 9.61
C CYS A 42 -0.53 -0.07 10.78
N CYS A 43 0.79 -0.22 10.64
CA CYS A 43 1.64 -0.70 11.74
C CYS A 43 1.65 0.30 12.91
N ALA A 44 1.74 1.61 12.61
CA ALA A 44 1.73 2.65 13.62
C ALA A 44 0.41 2.69 14.42
N THR A 45 -0.75 2.50 13.78
CA THR A 45 -2.04 2.39 14.48
C THR A 45 -2.15 1.12 15.31
N ALA A 46 -1.45 0.05 14.93
CA ALA A 46 -1.28 -1.16 15.71
C ALA A 46 -0.21 -1.05 16.82
N GLY A 47 0.44 0.12 16.97
CA GLY A 47 1.45 0.38 18.01
C GLY A 47 2.84 -0.21 17.72
N ILE A 48 3.12 -0.61 16.48
CA ILE A 48 4.36 -1.27 16.09
C ILE A 48 5.04 -0.49 14.96
N THR A 49 6.35 -0.33 15.05
CA THR A 49 7.16 0.21 13.96
C THR A 49 7.27 -0.82 12.83
N ALA A 50 6.93 -0.39 11.61
CA ALA A 50 7.03 -1.21 10.41
C ALA A 50 8.45 -1.78 10.24
N GLY A 51 8.54 -3.08 9.94
CA GLY A 51 9.83 -3.76 9.72
C GLY A 51 10.54 -4.29 10.98
N ILE A 52 10.01 -4.02 12.18
CA ILE A 52 10.59 -4.55 13.43
C ILE A 52 10.08 -5.97 13.77
N PHE A 53 9.04 -6.43 13.08
CA PHE A 53 8.42 -7.73 13.29
C PHE A 53 8.57 -8.62 12.05
N THR A 54 8.50 -9.93 12.26
CA THR A 54 8.46 -10.92 11.20
C THR A 54 7.07 -11.55 11.12
N LEU A 55 6.67 -11.96 9.93
CA LEU A 55 5.46 -12.76 9.76
C LEU A 55 5.78 -14.20 10.15
N GLY A 56 5.05 -14.72 11.14
CA GLY A 56 5.25 -16.06 11.68
C GLY A 56 4.14 -16.46 12.64
N ALA A 57 4.22 -17.66 13.20
CA ALA A 57 3.28 -18.13 14.22
C ALA A 57 3.32 -17.19 15.44
N GLY A 58 2.16 -16.66 15.83
CA GLY A 58 2.03 -15.72 16.97
C GLY A 58 2.10 -14.23 16.60
N VAL A 59 2.23 -13.88 15.31
CA VAL A 59 2.11 -12.47 14.89
C VAL A 59 0.70 -11.94 15.20
N PRO A 60 0.55 -10.72 15.76
CA PRO A 60 -0.75 -10.10 15.93
C PRO A 60 -1.51 -10.06 14.60
N ALA A 61 -2.78 -10.49 14.60
CA ALA A 61 -3.61 -10.55 13.41
C ALA A 61 -3.70 -9.21 12.66
N ALA A 62 -3.66 -8.10 13.40
CA ALA A 62 -3.64 -6.75 12.83
C ALA A 62 -2.39 -6.51 11.95
N LEU A 63 -1.20 -6.92 12.39
CA LEU A 63 0.04 -6.75 11.62
C LEU A 63 0.07 -7.67 10.40
N GLY A 64 -0.40 -8.91 10.55
CA GLY A 64 -0.57 -9.83 9.43
C GLY A 64 -1.51 -9.25 8.36
N ALA A 65 -2.62 -8.63 8.79
CA ALA A 65 -3.55 -7.95 7.88
C ALA A 65 -2.90 -6.73 7.19
N CYS A 66 -2.14 -5.90 7.92
CA CYS A 66 -1.40 -4.79 7.33
C CYS A 66 -0.46 -5.26 6.20
N SER A 67 0.32 -6.32 6.44
CA SER A 67 1.24 -6.89 5.44
C SER A 67 0.50 -7.52 4.25
N ALA A 68 -0.63 -8.20 4.49
CA ALA A 68 -1.44 -8.77 3.41
C ALA A 68 -2.03 -7.68 2.50
N VAL A 69 -2.57 -6.60 3.08
CA VAL A 69 -3.08 -5.44 2.32
C VAL A 69 -1.96 -4.77 1.53
N GLN A 70 -0.78 -4.60 2.13
CA GLN A 70 0.39 -4.08 1.43
C GLN A 70 0.73 -4.95 0.20
N GLY A 71 0.79 -6.27 0.36
CA GLY A 71 1.09 -7.19 -0.74
C GLY A 71 0.08 -7.09 -1.89
N VAL A 72 -1.22 -7.06 -1.58
CA VAL A 72 -2.28 -6.88 -2.59
C VAL A 72 -2.17 -5.53 -3.29
N CYS A 73 -1.90 -4.46 -2.55
CA CYS A 73 -1.69 -3.11 -3.09
C CYS A 73 -0.52 -3.11 -4.09
N MET A 74 0.63 -3.66 -3.71
CA MET A 74 1.80 -3.76 -4.59
C MET A 74 1.50 -4.63 -5.82
N ALA A 75 0.81 -5.76 -5.67
CA ALA A 75 0.45 -6.60 -6.81
C ALA A 75 -0.42 -5.85 -7.84
N ALA A 76 -1.37 -5.03 -7.37
CA ALA A 76 -2.20 -4.19 -8.23
C ALA A 76 -1.42 -3.06 -8.92
N CYS A 77 -0.28 -2.64 -8.35
CA CYS A 77 0.62 -1.65 -8.94
C CYS A 77 1.53 -2.21 -10.06
N VAL A 78 1.75 -3.53 -10.10
CA VAL A 78 2.69 -4.16 -11.05
C VAL A 78 2.39 -3.82 -12.53
N PRO A 79 1.13 -3.83 -13.00
CA PRO A 79 0.84 -3.53 -14.39
C PRO A 79 1.22 -2.12 -14.84
N LEU A 80 1.37 -1.16 -13.91
CA LEU A 80 1.83 0.19 -14.27
C LEU A 80 3.26 0.15 -14.86
N GLY A 81 4.09 -0.80 -14.44
CA GLY A 81 5.44 -0.96 -14.99
C GLY A 81 5.47 -1.39 -16.46
N LEU A 82 4.36 -1.88 -17.01
CA LEU A 82 4.23 -2.24 -18.43
C LEU A 82 3.74 -1.07 -19.29
N ALA A 83 3.33 0.04 -18.68
CA ALA A 83 2.91 1.21 -19.44
C ALA A 83 4.12 1.88 -20.11
N PRO A 84 3.94 2.44 -21.32
CA PRO A 84 5.01 3.09 -22.06
C PRO A 84 5.64 4.24 -21.27
N THR A 85 6.92 4.47 -21.57
CA THR A 85 7.68 5.63 -21.10
C THR A 85 8.04 6.51 -22.29
N PRO A 86 7.89 7.84 -22.19
CA PRO A 86 8.35 8.78 -23.20
C PRO A 86 9.88 8.80 -23.30
#